data_AF-A0A076GYT7-F1
#
_entry.id   AF-A0A076GYT7-F1
#
_cell.length_a   1.000
_cell.length_b   1.000
_cell.length_c   1.000
_cell.angle_alpha   90.00
_cell.angle_beta   90.00
_cell.angle_gamma   90.00
#
_symmetry.space_group_name_H-M   'P 1'
#
loop_
_entity.id
_entity.type
_entity.pdbx_description
1 polymer ?
#
loop_
_entity_poly.entity_id
_entity_poly.type
_entity_poly.pdbx_seq_one_letter_code
_entity_poly.pdbx_strand_id
1 'polypeptide(L)'
;MHKWIDERDLPINKCGKVIIPQKDDLDSQLDLLAERGRKNGAKVKLIDSEELATICPYAKTPTGRALWSPNTSVTNAKIVISRLAQELEELDVEIFLGQKKYRVDAEKNKIKFGDGSNLQYGHLINCSGLQADMIAKEFDVGKELKLIPFKGIYWTVTQKSSIKIRTNIYPVPDLNLPFLGVHFTPSCDEIPCVSIGPTATPALGRENYNWLEDIEPIMTLSNIKTMASQYICNSNNFRQYMHEQFLLFVKPIMIKQAKMLVPDIELSDIEKSAKVGIRPQLFNTKNSSIEKDFLCVTRENSTHILNAISPAFTASSSLANLVLEKAQLIEKV
;
A
#
# COMPACT_ATOMS: atom_id res chain seq x y z
N MET A 1 -0.26 9.73 -13.86
CA MET A 1 -1.18 10.03 -12.74
C MET A 1 -1.31 11.53 -12.45
N HIS A 2 -0.28 12.28 -12.01
CA HIS A 2 -0.44 13.72 -11.71
C HIS A 2 -1.12 14.52 -12.82
N LYS A 3 -0.59 14.44 -14.05
CA LYS A 3 -1.16 15.10 -15.23
C LYS A 3 -2.65 14.77 -15.41
N TRP A 4 -3.01 13.49 -15.33
CA TRP A 4 -4.40 13.01 -15.49
C TRP A 4 -5.33 13.60 -14.42
N ILE A 5 -4.86 13.70 -13.17
CA ILE A 5 -5.61 14.28 -12.04
C ILE A 5 -5.77 15.79 -12.22
N ASP A 6 -4.69 16.49 -12.59
CA ASP A 6 -4.69 17.93 -12.81
C ASP A 6 -5.62 18.33 -13.97
N GLU A 7 -5.60 17.59 -15.09
CA GLU A 7 -6.45 17.84 -16.27
C GLU A 7 -7.96 17.67 -15.99
N ARG A 8 -8.31 17.05 -14.86
CA ARG A 8 -9.70 16.79 -14.44
C ARG A 8 -10.09 17.59 -13.20
N ASP A 9 -9.23 18.51 -12.78
CA ASP A 9 -9.43 19.34 -11.58
C ASP A 9 -9.76 18.51 -10.33
N LEU A 10 -9.18 17.30 -10.23
CA LEU A 10 -9.42 16.41 -9.09
C LEU A 10 -8.53 16.80 -7.88
N PRO A 11 -8.96 16.55 -6.63
CA PRO A 11 -8.19 16.93 -5.46
C PRO A 11 -6.81 16.28 -5.39
N ILE A 12 -5.78 17.12 -5.30
CA ILE A 12 -4.39 16.71 -5.14
C ILE A 12 -3.62 17.70 -4.26
N ASN A 13 -2.95 17.16 -3.26
CA ASN A 13 -2.03 17.90 -2.40
C ASN A 13 -0.59 17.63 -2.87
N LYS A 14 0.01 18.58 -3.57
CA LYS A 14 1.40 18.53 -4.05
C LYS A 14 2.40 18.89 -2.95
N CYS A 15 2.35 18.13 -1.86
CA CYS A 15 3.02 18.43 -0.60
C CYS A 15 4.50 18.01 -0.53
N GLY A 16 5.01 17.27 -1.50
CA GLY A 16 6.33 16.66 -1.44
C GLY A 16 6.48 15.68 -0.26
N LYS A 17 7.72 15.25 -0.03
CA LYS A 17 8.07 14.30 1.03
C LYS A 17 9.49 14.54 1.55
N VAL A 18 9.64 14.62 2.86
CA VAL A 18 10.92 14.54 3.56
C VAL A 18 11.13 13.13 4.10
N ILE A 19 12.34 12.60 3.95
CA ILE A 19 12.77 11.31 4.50
C ILE A 19 13.86 11.59 5.52
N ILE A 20 13.65 11.16 6.76
CA ILE A 20 14.47 11.51 7.93
C ILE A 20 15.09 10.24 8.50
N PRO A 21 16.42 10.19 8.72
CA PRO A 21 17.06 9.09 9.42
C PRO A 21 16.73 9.19 10.91
N GLN A 22 16.23 8.12 11.52
CA GLN A 22 15.79 8.19 12.92
C GLN A 22 16.92 7.98 13.93
N LYS A 23 18.10 7.57 13.45
CA LYS A 23 19.32 7.27 14.21
C LYS A 23 20.53 7.39 13.28
N ASP A 24 21.70 7.61 13.86
CA ASP A 24 22.94 7.92 13.13
C ASP A 24 23.35 6.81 12.15
N ASP A 25 23.14 5.55 12.50
CA ASP A 25 23.46 4.39 11.64
C ASP A 25 22.59 4.30 10.36
N LEU A 26 21.45 5.01 10.31
CA LEU A 26 20.59 5.11 9.12
C LEU A 26 20.95 6.29 8.22
N ASP A 27 21.83 7.20 8.65
CA ASP A 27 22.14 8.43 7.90
C ASP A 27 22.72 8.12 6.51
N SER A 28 23.66 7.17 6.44
CA SER A 28 24.29 6.73 5.19
C SER A 28 23.30 6.17 4.16
N GLN A 29 22.12 5.71 4.60
CA GLN A 29 21.08 5.24 3.69
C GLN A 29 20.42 6.39 2.92
N LEU A 30 20.49 7.63 3.40
CA LEU A 30 20.01 8.79 2.63
C LEU A 30 20.74 8.93 1.29
N ASP A 31 22.05 8.67 1.28
CA ASP A 31 22.87 8.75 0.07
C ASP A 31 22.45 7.67 -0.93
N LEU A 32 22.25 6.44 -0.45
CA LEU A 32 21.75 5.32 -1.26
C LEU A 32 20.34 5.61 -1.81
N LEU A 33 19.45 6.18 -1.00
CA LEU A 33 18.10 6.56 -1.44
C LEU A 33 18.14 7.70 -2.46
N ALA A 34 19.04 8.67 -2.29
CA ALA A 34 19.22 9.76 -3.24
C ALA A 34 19.74 9.25 -4.58
N GLU A 35 20.74 8.36 -4.57
CA GLU A 35 21.27 7.71 -5.76
C GLU A 35 20.19 6.90 -6.49
N ARG A 36 19.52 5.98 -5.79
CA ARG A 36 18.43 5.16 -6.36
C ARG A 36 17.29 6.02 -6.89
N GLY A 37 16.92 7.06 -6.14
CA GLY A 37 15.89 8.02 -6.54
C GLY A 37 16.23 8.68 -7.89
N ARG A 38 17.44 9.24 -8.03
CA ARG A 38 17.91 9.86 -9.27
C ARG A 38 17.97 8.86 -10.42
N LYS A 39 18.50 7.65 -10.17
CA LYS A 39 18.57 6.57 -11.16
C LYS A 39 17.19 6.17 -11.69
N ASN A 40 16.18 6.22 -10.84
CA ASN A 40 14.78 5.95 -11.19
C ASN A 40 14.03 7.19 -11.71
N GLY A 41 14.73 8.30 -12.00
CA GLY A 41 14.14 9.52 -12.54
C GLY A 41 13.43 10.42 -11.52
N ALA A 42 13.53 10.13 -10.22
CA ALA A 42 12.98 10.99 -9.18
C ALA A 42 13.85 12.23 -8.95
N LYS A 43 13.22 13.41 -8.85
CA LYS A 43 13.86 14.62 -8.37
C LYS A 43 14.01 14.51 -6.86
N VAL A 44 15.24 14.39 -6.36
CA VAL A 44 15.55 14.30 -4.93
C VAL A 44 16.78 15.12 -4.58
N LYS A 45 16.75 15.76 -3.40
CA LYS A 45 17.80 16.64 -2.89
C LYS A 45 18.10 16.27 -1.43
N LEU A 46 19.38 16.06 -1.11
CA LEU A 46 19.81 16.02 0.29
C LEU A 46 19.74 17.43 0.86
N ILE A 47 19.12 17.57 2.02
CA ILE A 47 18.89 18.84 2.69
C ILE A 47 19.40 18.79 4.14
N ASP A 48 19.74 19.95 4.69
CA ASP A 48 20.11 20.07 6.10
C ASP A 48 18.91 20.39 7.01
N SER A 49 19.17 20.55 8.30
CA SER A 49 18.15 20.90 9.30
C SER A 49 17.48 22.26 9.09
N GLU A 50 18.18 23.24 8.51
CA GLU A 50 17.62 24.59 8.28
C GLU A 50 16.65 24.56 7.09
N GLU A 51 17.06 23.91 6.00
CA GLU A 51 16.19 23.63 4.86
C GLU A 51 14.99 22.76 5.28
N LEU A 52 15.20 21.74 6.12
CA LEU A 52 14.12 20.91 6.66
C LEU A 52 13.14 21.75 7.49
N ALA A 53 13.63 22.62 8.37
CA ALA A 53 12.78 23.49 9.19
C ALA A 53 11.96 24.47 8.33
N THR A 54 12.51 24.92 7.19
CA THR A 54 11.80 25.75 6.22
C THR A 54 10.67 24.97 5.53
N ILE A 55 10.92 23.71 5.14
CA ILE A 55 9.93 22.86 4.44
C ILE A 55 8.86 22.31 5.40
N CYS A 56 9.26 21.90 6.59
CA CYS A 56 8.40 21.28 7.59
C CYS A 56 8.91 21.62 9.01
N PRO A 57 8.43 22.73 9.61
CA PRO A 57 8.95 23.24 10.89
C PRO A 57 8.87 22.25 12.07
N TYR A 58 7.85 21.39 12.05
CA TYR A 58 7.60 20.38 13.09
C TYR A 58 8.48 19.14 12.95
N ALA A 59 9.06 18.91 11.77
CA ALA A 59 9.94 17.77 11.54
C ALA A 59 11.34 18.08 12.05
N LYS A 60 11.99 17.09 12.69
CA LYS A 60 13.39 17.21 13.13
C LYS A 60 14.18 15.99 12.69
N THR A 61 15.45 16.21 12.37
CA THR A 61 16.40 15.15 12.06
C THR A 61 17.48 15.08 13.13
N PRO A 62 17.75 13.90 13.73
CA PRO A 62 18.81 13.75 14.72
C PRO A 62 20.22 13.87 14.12
N THR A 63 20.39 13.59 12.82
CA THR A 63 21.70 13.55 12.16
C THR A 63 22.07 14.86 11.47
N GLY A 64 21.16 15.83 11.47
CA GLY A 64 21.32 17.09 10.73
C GLY A 64 21.00 17.00 9.24
N ARG A 65 20.67 15.81 8.71
CA ARG A 65 20.42 15.57 7.28
C ARG A 65 19.04 14.98 7.06
N ALA A 66 18.46 15.26 5.88
CA ALA A 66 17.25 14.60 5.38
C ALA A 66 17.29 14.52 3.84
N LEU A 67 16.38 13.75 3.26
CA LEU A 67 16.18 13.68 1.81
C LEU A 67 14.83 14.29 1.43
N TRP A 68 14.87 15.32 0.59
CA TRP A 68 13.69 15.98 0.05
C TRP A 68 13.30 15.42 -1.32
N SER A 69 12.02 15.09 -1.47
CA SER A 69 11.39 14.61 -2.70
C SER A 69 10.20 15.52 -3.05
N PRO A 70 10.41 16.63 -3.79
CA PRO A 70 9.39 17.66 -4.03
C PRO A 70 8.17 17.16 -4.82
N ASN A 71 8.35 16.17 -5.69
CA ASN A 71 7.29 15.72 -6.59
C ASN A 71 6.33 14.69 -5.94
N THR A 72 6.48 14.38 -4.65
CA THR A 72 5.51 13.52 -3.97
C THR A 72 4.19 14.25 -3.75
N SER A 73 3.06 13.57 -3.88
CA SER A 73 1.74 14.17 -3.70
C SER A 73 0.79 13.17 -3.08
N VAL A 74 -0.30 13.69 -2.51
CA VAL A 74 -1.37 12.91 -1.91
C VAL A 74 -2.66 13.26 -2.65
N THR A 75 -3.46 12.25 -2.99
CA THR A 75 -4.76 12.42 -3.65
C THR A 75 -5.77 11.46 -3.04
N ASN A 76 -7.05 11.68 -3.31
CA ASN A 76 -8.12 10.81 -2.86
C ASN A 76 -8.38 9.71 -3.89
N ALA A 77 -7.90 8.50 -3.58
CA ALA A 77 -8.04 7.35 -4.47
C ALA A 77 -9.49 7.02 -4.82
N LYS A 78 -10.46 7.27 -3.93
CA LYS A 78 -11.88 7.02 -4.23
C LYS A 78 -12.38 7.95 -5.32
N ILE A 79 -12.06 9.24 -5.22
CA ILE A 79 -12.45 10.24 -6.23
C ILE A 79 -11.81 9.91 -7.59
N VAL A 80 -10.52 9.57 -7.58
CA VAL A 80 -9.80 9.18 -8.80
C VAL A 80 -10.44 7.94 -9.46
N ILE A 81 -10.74 6.90 -8.69
CA ILE A 81 -11.37 5.67 -9.20
C ILE A 81 -12.79 5.95 -9.69
N SER A 82 -13.58 6.74 -8.97
CA SER A 82 -14.93 7.12 -9.38
C SER A 82 -14.94 7.91 -10.69
N ARG A 83 -14.02 8.86 -10.86
CA ARG A 83 -13.90 9.59 -12.14
C ARG A 83 -13.44 8.68 -13.27
N LEU A 84 -12.50 7.76 -13.00
CA LEU A 84 -12.07 6.77 -13.98
C LEU A 84 -13.22 5.86 -14.42
N ALA A 85 -14.06 5.42 -13.49
CA ALA A 85 -15.23 4.59 -13.81
C ALA A 85 -16.22 5.33 -14.73
N GLN A 86 -16.51 6.60 -14.43
CA GLN A 86 -17.38 7.44 -15.28
C GLN A 86 -16.82 7.57 -16.71
N GLU A 87 -15.52 7.84 -16.85
CA GLU A 87 -14.89 7.96 -18.17
C GLU A 87 -14.87 6.64 -18.94
N LEU A 88 -14.82 5.50 -18.25
CA LEU A 88 -14.95 4.19 -18.88
C LEU A 88 -16.39 3.95 -19.37
N GLU A 89 -17.40 4.32 -18.58
CA GLU A 89 -18.81 4.25 -19.00
C GLU A 89 -19.09 5.16 -20.20
N GLU A 90 -18.50 6.37 -20.25
CA GLU A 90 -18.55 7.28 -21.41
C GLU A 90 -17.88 6.68 -22.68
N LEU A 91 -17.04 5.66 -22.51
CA LEU A 91 -16.39 4.89 -23.57
C LEU A 91 -17.07 3.52 -23.82
N ASP A 92 -18.35 3.39 -23.43
CA ASP A 92 -19.18 2.20 -23.60
C ASP A 92 -18.66 0.95 -22.83
N VAL A 93 -17.86 1.13 -21.78
CA VAL A 93 -17.45 0.02 -20.90
C VAL A 93 -18.58 -0.31 -19.91
N GLU A 94 -19.04 -1.55 -19.92
CA GLU A 94 -20.07 -2.04 -19.00
C GLU A 94 -19.48 -2.40 -17.61
N ILE A 95 -20.03 -1.80 -16.55
CA ILE A 95 -19.63 -2.06 -15.16
C ILE A 95 -20.72 -2.84 -14.42
N PHE A 96 -20.47 -4.12 -14.16
CA PHE A 96 -21.38 -5.00 -13.41
C PHE A 96 -21.06 -4.98 -11.91
N LEU A 97 -21.88 -4.28 -11.13
CA LEU A 97 -21.76 -4.25 -9.66
C LEU A 97 -22.64 -5.34 -9.00
N GLY A 98 -22.33 -5.67 -7.74
CA GLY A 98 -23.13 -6.62 -6.94
C GLY A 98 -22.89 -8.10 -7.25
N GLN A 99 -22.01 -8.43 -8.19
CA GLN A 99 -21.73 -9.79 -8.65
C GLN A 99 -20.76 -10.56 -7.75
N LYS A 100 -21.13 -10.74 -6.47
CA LYS A 100 -20.27 -11.40 -5.46
C LYS A 100 -20.19 -12.93 -5.62
N LYS A 101 -21.25 -13.55 -6.14
CA LYS A 101 -21.32 -15.00 -6.35
C LYS A 101 -21.08 -15.28 -7.82
N TYR A 102 -20.07 -16.09 -8.12
CA TYR A 102 -19.78 -16.50 -9.48
C TYR A 102 -19.22 -17.93 -9.50
N ARG A 103 -19.17 -18.51 -10.69
CA ARG A 103 -18.40 -19.71 -11.01
C ARG A 103 -17.68 -19.49 -12.32
N VAL A 104 -16.39 -19.84 -12.33
CA VAL A 104 -15.57 -19.80 -13.54
C VAL A 104 -15.61 -21.18 -14.22
N ASP A 105 -15.87 -21.18 -15.53
CA ASP A 105 -15.55 -22.28 -16.44
C ASP A 105 -14.43 -21.77 -17.36
N ALA A 106 -13.18 -21.97 -16.91
CA ALA A 106 -12.00 -21.43 -17.57
C ALA A 106 -11.74 -22.09 -18.93
N GLU A 107 -12.11 -23.36 -19.09
CA GLU A 107 -11.97 -24.09 -20.36
C GLU A 107 -12.90 -23.53 -21.45
N LYS A 108 -14.08 -23.01 -21.06
CA LYS A 108 -15.05 -22.42 -21.98
C LYS A 108 -15.05 -20.90 -22.01
N ASN A 109 -14.08 -20.27 -21.35
CA ASN A 109 -14.01 -18.82 -21.18
C ASN A 109 -15.35 -18.19 -20.73
N LYS A 110 -15.98 -18.80 -19.70
CA LYS A 110 -17.31 -18.39 -19.23
C LYS A 110 -17.33 -18.12 -17.74
N ILE A 111 -18.02 -17.07 -17.35
CA ILE A 111 -18.38 -16.78 -15.95
C ILE A 111 -19.90 -16.92 -15.82
N LYS A 112 -20.34 -17.69 -14.83
CA LYS A 112 -21.74 -17.74 -14.43
C LYS A 112 -21.92 -16.97 -13.13
N PHE A 113 -22.80 -15.98 -13.13
CA PHE A 113 -23.09 -15.18 -11.95
C PHE A 113 -24.22 -15.79 -11.11
N GLY A 114 -24.32 -15.33 -9.86
CA GLY A 114 -25.28 -15.82 -8.87
C GLY A 114 -26.73 -15.49 -9.21
N ASP A 115 -26.98 -14.47 -10.02
CA ASP A 115 -28.29 -14.10 -10.54
C ASP A 115 -28.73 -14.96 -11.75
N GLY A 116 -27.88 -15.91 -12.18
CA GLY A 116 -28.13 -16.81 -13.31
C GLY A 116 -27.67 -16.27 -14.66
N SER A 117 -27.29 -14.99 -14.74
CA SER A 117 -26.66 -14.41 -15.93
C SER A 117 -25.30 -15.06 -16.19
N ASN A 118 -24.84 -14.97 -17.44
CA ASN A 118 -23.54 -15.50 -17.83
C ASN A 118 -22.83 -14.51 -18.73
N LEU A 119 -21.50 -14.48 -18.61
CA LEU A 119 -20.62 -13.70 -19.45
C LEU A 119 -19.63 -14.64 -20.12
N GLN A 120 -19.49 -14.51 -21.44
CA GLN A 120 -18.42 -15.13 -22.21
C GLN A 120 -17.37 -14.07 -22.50
N TYR A 121 -16.09 -14.43 -22.40
CA TYR A 121 -14.99 -13.50 -22.60
C TYR A 121 -13.98 -14.02 -23.62
N GLY A 122 -13.27 -13.08 -24.26
CA GLY A 122 -12.06 -13.40 -25.04
C GLY A 122 -10.84 -13.54 -24.14
N HIS A 123 -10.63 -12.56 -23.26
CA HIS A 123 -9.53 -12.55 -22.28
C HIS A 123 -10.01 -12.03 -20.93
N LEU A 124 -9.53 -12.63 -19.84
CA LEU A 124 -9.84 -12.23 -18.48
C LEU A 124 -8.65 -11.60 -17.77
N ILE A 125 -8.83 -10.43 -17.17
CA ILE A 125 -7.81 -9.79 -16.33
C ILE A 125 -8.27 -9.82 -14.87
N ASN A 126 -7.62 -10.62 -14.02
CA ASN A 126 -7.91 -10.70 -12.60
C ASN A 126 -7.14 -9.63 -11.82
N CYS A 127 -7.86 -8.56 -11.43
CA CYS A 127 -7.38 -7.47 -10.59
C CYS A 127 -8.08 -7.43 -9.22
N SER A 128 -8.51 -8.58 -8.68
CA SER A 128 -9.40 -8.66 -7.51
C SER A 128 -8.73 -8.42 -6.14
N GLY A 129 -7.55 -7.77 -6.12
CA GLY A 129 -6.88 -7.30 -4.92
C GLY A 129 -6.70 -8.38 -3.86
N LEU A 130 -7.40 -8.24 -2.73
CA LEU A 130 -7.37 -9.24 -1.67
C LEU A 130 -7.74 -10.62 -2.21
N GLN A 131 -8.78 -10.74 -3.06
CA GLN A 131 -9.30 -12.01 -3.61
C GLN A 131 -8.44 -12.61 -4.73
N ALA A 132 -7.36 -11.93 -5.14
CA ALA A 132 -6.65 -12.27 -6.37
C ALA A 132 -6.04 -13.68 -6.39
N ASP A 133 -5.49 -14.18 -5.30
CA ASP A 133 -4.92 -15.54 -5.27
C ASP A 133 -6.00 -16.64 -5.30
N MET A 134 -7.18 -16.38 -4.72
CA MET A 134 -8.30 -17.32 -4.81
C MET A 134 -8.82 -17.41 -6.25
N ILE A 135 -9.06 -16.27 -6.88
CA ILE A 135 -9.51 -16.25 -8.28
C ILE A 135 -8.46 -16.90 -9.17
N ALA A 136 -7.17 -16.59 -9.00
CA ALA A 136 -6.11 -17.19 -9.81
C ALA A 136 -6.04 -18.73 -9.70
N LYS A 137 -6.35 -19.30 -8.53
CA LYS A 137 -6.38 -20.75 -8.34
C LYS A 137 -7.49 -21.43 -9.14
N GLU A 138 -8.60 -20.75 -9.44
CA GLU A 138 -9.65 -21.26 -10.34
C GLU A 138 -9.16 -21.39 -11.80
N PHE A 139 -8.03 -20.75 -12.15
CA PHE A 139 -7.37 -20.82 -13.45
C PHE A 139 -6.03 -21.58 -13.38
N ASP A 140 -5.83 -22.41 -12.35
CA ASP A 140 -4.59 -23.14 -12.11
C ASP A 140 -3.32 -22.26 -12.04
N VAL A 141 -3.47 -21.05 -11.49
CA VAL A 141 -2.37 -20.09 -11.29
C VAL A 141 -2.10 -19.90 -9.79
N GLY A 142 -0.82 -19.88 -9.41
CA GLY A 142 -0.39 -19.51 -8.06
C GLY A 142 -0.79 -20.49 -6.95
N LYS A 143 -0.80 -21.81 -7.24
CA LYS A 143 -1.14 -22.85 -6.26
C LYS A 143 -0.23 -22.85 -5.02
N GLU A 144 1.01 -22.40 -5.19
CA GLU A 144 1.99 -22.22 -4.11
C GLU A 144 1.80 -20.91 -3.31
N LEU A 145 1.00 -19.98 -3.82
CA LEU A 145 0.83 -18.66 -3.25
C LEU A 145 -0.31 -18.68 -2.24
N LYS A 146 -0.07 -17.98 -1.13
CA LYS A 146 -1.00 -17.87 -0.03
C LYS A 146 -1.11 -16.42 0.41
N LEU A 147 -2.34 -15.93 0.59
CA LEU A 147 -2.57 -14.62 1.17
C LEU A 147 -2.28 -14.61 2.68
N ILE A 148 -1.46 -13.66 3.10
CA ILE A 148 -1.32 -13.24 4.50
C ILE A 148 -1.74 -11.77 4.57
N PRO A 149 -3.03 -11.46 4.84
CA PRO A 149 -3.50 -10.09 4.85
C PRO A 149 -2.86 -9.30 6.01
N PHE A 150 -2.30 -8.13 5.71
CA PHE A 150 -1.79 -7.21 6.75
C PHE A 150 -2.71 -6.00 6.87
N LYS A 151 -3.39 -5.89 8.01
CA LYS A 151 -4.19 -4.75 8.42
C LYS A 151 -3.31 -3.60 8.87
N GLY A 152 -3.45 -2.48 8.20
CA GLY A 152 -2.90 -1.19 8.58
C GLY A 152 -3.93 -0.34 9.29
N ILE A 153 -3.70 -0.11 10.58
CA ILE A 153 -4.45 0.82 11.41
C ILE A 153 -3.73 2.16 11.39
N TYR A 154 -4.51 3.24 11.33
CA TYR A 154 -3.98 4.60 11.33
C TYR A 154 -4.44 5.36 12.58
N TRP A 155 -3.61 6.30 12.98
CA TRP A 155 -3.99 7.40 13.86
C TRP A 155 -4.13 8.67 13.03
N THR A 156 -4.79 9.67 13.58
CA THR A 156 -4.93 10.98 12.94
C THR A 156 -4.50 12.06 13.93
N VAL A 157 -3.80 13.08 13.46
CA VAL A 157 -3.55 14.30 14.24
C VAL A 157 -4.89 15.03 14.44
N THR A 158 -5.29 15.28 15.68
CA THR A 158 -6.56 15.92 16.00
C THR A 158 -6.59 17.36 15.49
N GLN A 159 -7.79 17.86 15.18
CA GLN A 159 -7.96 19.25 14.75
C GLN A 159 -7.53 20.27 15.81
N LYS A 160 -7.60 19.89 17.09
CA LYS A 160 -7.21 20.70 18.26
C LYS A 160 -5.70 20.86 18.41
N SER A 161 -4.90 19.99 17.77
CA SER A 161 -3.45 20.08 17.83
C SER A 161 -2.95 21.36 17.16
N SER A 162 -1.94 21.98 17.76
CA SER A 162 -1.18 23.09 17.15
C SER A 162 -0.24 22.63 16.04
N ILE A 163 0.01 21.32 15.92
CA ILE A 163 0.89 20.73 14.91
C ILE A 163 0.15 20.64 13.58
N LYS A 164 0.59 21.43 12.59
CA LYS A 164 0.00 21.48 11.24
C LYS A 164 1.00 20.99 10.20
N ILE A 165 1.02 19.68 9.98
CA ILE A 165 1.89 19.04 8.98
C ILE A 165 1.27 19.18 7.59
N ARG A 166 2.02 19.78 6.67
CA ARG A 166 1.61 19.98 5.25
C ARG A 166 2.47 19.22 4.25
N THR A 167 3.45 18.46 4.74
CA THR A 167 4.45 17.72 3.95
C THR A 167 4.43 16.26 4.40
N ASN A 168 4.65 15.30 3.50
CA ASN A 168 4.84 13.91 3.93
C ASN A 168 6.13 13.79 4.75
N ILE A 169 6.08 13.23 5.95
CA ILE A 169 7.25 13.03 6.81
C ILE A 169 7.46 11.52 7.00
N TYR A 170 8.52 11.00 6.42
CA TYR A 170 8.78 9.57 6.33
C TYR A 170 10.08 9.22 7.05
N PRO A 171 10.17 8.07 7.73
CA PRO A 171 11.43 7.54 8.17
C PRO A 171 12.23 7.00 6.98
N VAL A 172 13.56 7.05 7.04
CA VAL A 172 14.42 6.14 6.28
C VAL A 172 13.94 4.69 6.54
N PRO A 173 13.66 3.90 5.50
CA PRO A 173 13.26 2.51 5.65
C PRO A 173 14.42 1.67 6.19
N ASP A 174 14.16 0.82 7.18
CA ASP A 174 15.11 -0.22 7.55
C ASP A 174 15.05 -1.35 6.52
N LEU A 175 16.16 -1.59 5.80
CA LEU A 175 16.26 -2.64 4.78
C LEU A 175 16.10 -4.06 5.36
N ASN A 176 16.24 -4.21 6.68
CA ASN A 176 16.02 -5.47 7.39
C ASN A 176 14.54 -5.75 7.66
N LEU A 177 13.66 -4.77 7.48
CA LEU A 177 12.24 -4.88 7.78
C LEU A 177 11.39 -4.81 6.50
N PRO A 178 10.32 -5.63 6.40
CA PRO A 178 9.52 -5.72 5.18
C PRO A 178 8.60 -4.51 4.93
N PHE A 179 8.40 -3.63 5.90
CA PHE A 179 7.51 -2.47 5.77
C PHE A 179 8.13 -1.20 6.34
N LEU A 180 7.71 -0.07 5.78
CA LEU A 180 8.09 1.25 6.23
C LEU A 180 7.51 1.54 7.63
N GLY A 181 8.31 2.17 8.49
CA GLY A 181 7.90 2.63 9.81
C GLY A 181 6.79 3.71 9.79
N VAL A 182 6.41 4.16 10.98
CA VAL A 182 5.38 5.19 11.19
C VAL A 182 5.75 6.46 10.43
N HIS A 183 4.81 6.97 9.62
CA HIS A 183 5.00 8.20 8.85
C HIS A 183 3.76 9.09 8.91
N PHE A 184 3.95 10.37 8.58
CA PHE A 184 2.90 11.38 8.54
C PHE A 184 2.52 11.68 7.09
N THR A 185 1.22 11.63 6.81
CA THR A 185 0.67 11.92 5.48
C THR A 185 -0.44 12.96 5.62
N PRO A 186 -0.23 14.22 5.16
CA PRO A 186 -1.32 15.18 5.05
C PRO A 186 -2.29 14.73 3.95
N SER A 187 -3.58 14.89 4.21
CA SER A 187 -4.63 14.64 3.22
C SER A 187 -4.67 15.72 2.13
N CYS A 188 -5.46 15.47 1.10
CA CYS A 188 -5.87 16.44 0.09
C CYS A 188 -7.33 16.87 0.24
N ASP A 189 -7.96 16.54 1.38
CA ASP A 189 -9.36 16.85 1.64
C ASP A 189 -9.54 18.34 1.96
N GLU A 190 -10.76 18.86 1.80
CA GLU A 190 -11.08 20.26 2.08
C GLU A 190 -10.78 20.66 3.53
N ILE A 191 -11.05 19.75 4.47
CA ILE A 191 -10.64 19.86 5.87
C ILE A 191 -9.37 19.03 6.03
N PRO A 192 -8.18 19.64 6.13
CA PRO A 192 -6.94 18.89 6.19
C PRO A 192 -6.88 18.03 7.45
N CYS A 193 -6.75 16.73 7.27
CA CYS A 193 -6.33 15.79 8.29
C CYS A 193 -4.91 15.26 8.00
N VAL A 194 -4.21 14.81 9.04
CA VAL A 194 -2.88 14.18 8.91
C VAL A 194 -2.97 12.78 9.46
N SER A 195 -2.77 11.78 8.60
CA SER A 195 -2.71 10.37 9.00
C SER A 195 -1.32 10.01 9.52
N ILE A 196 -1.28 9.19 10.56
CA ILE A 196 -0.07 8.62 11.18
C ILE A 196 -0.17 7.09 11.10
N GLY A 197 0.88 6.44 10.59
CA GLY A 197 0.94 4.99 10.44
C GLY A 197 1.32 4.60 9.02
N PRO A 198 0.81 3.50 8.44
CA PRO A 198 0.00 2.48 9.11
C PRO A 198 0.83 1.61 10.06
N THR A 199 0.14 0.92 10.97
CA THR A 199 0.67 -0.32 11.57
C THR A 199 0.75 -1.44 10.51
N ALA A 200 1.40 -2.56 10.83
CA ALA A 200 1.36 -3.75 9.98
C ALA A 200 1.02 -4.99 10.83
N THR A 201 -0.26 -5.18 11.10
CA THR A 201 -0.75 -6.29 11.93
C THR A 201 -1.44 -7.33 11.05
N PRO A 202 -1.17 -8.63 11.21
CA PRO A 202 -1.91 -9.66 10.50
C PRO A 202 -3.41 -9.54 10.73
N ALA A 203 -4.20 -9.59 9.66
CA ALA A 203 -5.66 -9.60 9.74
C ALA A 203 -6.17 -11.03 9.94
N LEU A 204 -7.35 -11.16 10.56
CA LEU A 204 -8.01 -12.45 10.81
C LEU A 204 -8.90 -12.90 9.64
N GLY A 205 -8.85 -12.19 8.52
CA GLY A 205 -9.71 -12.40 7.37
C GLY A 205 -9.28 -11.49 6.22
N ARG A 206 -9.75 -11.80 5.01
CA ARG A 206 -9.36 -11.07 3.80
C ARG A 206 -9.91 -9.65 3.85
N GLU A 207 -11.14 -9.49 4.31
CA GLU A 207 -11.86 -8.21 4.43
C GLU A 207 -12.16 -7.84 5.89
N ASN A 208 -11.35 -8.32 6.83
CA ASN A 208 -11.49 -8.04 8.26
C ASN A 208 -11.15 -6.57 8.59
N TYR A 209 -11.95 -5.60 8.14
CA TYR A 209 -11.71 -4.16 8.38
C TYR A 209 -12.11 -3.76 9.80
N ASN A 210 -13.19 -4.34 10.31
CA ASN A 210 -13.64 -4.18 11.68
C ASN A 210 -13.12 -5.32 12.56
N TRP A 211 -13.21 -5.17 13.89
CA TRP A 211 -12.59 -6.12 14.83
C TRP A 211 -13.16 -7.54 14.71
N LEU A 212 -14.49 -7.67 14.77
CA LEU A 212 -15.19 -8.97 14.87
C LEU A 212 -15.85 -9.43 13.55
N GLU A 213 -15.78 -8.62 12.50
CA GLU A 213 -16.45 -8.90 11.21
C GLU A 213 -15.48 -9.55 10.22
N ASP A 214 -16.02 -10.35 9.29
CA ASP A 214 -15.26 -10.97 8.19
C ASP A 214 -14.04 -11.78 8.64
N ILE A 215 -14.16 -12.46 9.79
CA ILE A 215 -13.14 -13.39 10.28
C ILE A 215 -13.20 -14.69 9.47
N GLU A 216 -12.04 -15.17 9.06
CA GLU A 216 -11.87 -16.44 8.35
C GLU A 216 -10.99 -17.39 9.19
N PRO A 217 -11.60 -18.26 10.02
CA PRO A 217 -10.85 -19.07 11.00
C PRO A 217 -9.85 -20.03 10.36
N ILE A 218 -10.21 -20.66 9.25
CA ILE A 218 -9.34 -21.64 8.55
C ILE A 218 -8.10 -20.94 7.99
N MET A 219 -8.29 -19.79 7.32
CA MET A 219 -7.17 -18.99 6.82
C MET A 219 -6.31 -18.48 7.98
N THR A 220 -6.94 -17.97 9.04
CA THR A 220 -6.27 -17.45 10.24
C THR A 220 -5.37 -18.51 10.87
N LEU A 221 -5.90 -19.70 11.16
CA LEU A 221 -5.12 -20.79 11.75
C LEU A 221 -3.94 -21.19 10.85
N SER A 222 -4.19 -21.28 9.54
CA SER A 222 -3.15 -21.56 8.56
C SER A 222 -2.06 -20.47 8.58
N ASN A 223 -2.43 -19.20 8.65
CA ASN A 223 -1.51 -18.06 8.67
C ASN A 223 -0.71 -17.99 9.97
N ILE A 224 -1.33 -18.26 11.12
CA ILE A 224 -0.64 -18.37 12.41
C ILE A 224 0.45 -19.43 12.34
N LYS A 225 0.18 -20.60 11.76
CA LYS A 225 1.20 -21.65 11.59
C LYS A 225 2.38 -21.18 10.73
N THR A 226 2.09 -20.54 9.58
CA THR A 226 3.13 -19.99 8.70
C THR A 226 3.97 -18.94 9.43
N MET A 227 3.33 -18.00 10.11
CA MET A 227 3.99 -16.93 10.85
C MET A 227 4.80 -17.44 12.04
N ALA A 228 4.31 -18.43 12.78
CA ALA A 228 5.04 -19.04 13.88
C ALA A 228 6.34 -19.70 13.39
N SER A 229 6.28 -20.39 12.25
CA SER A 229 7.49 -20.94 11.62
C SER A 229 8.48 -19.85 11.22
N GLN A 230 8.02 -18.78 10.57
CA GLN A 230 8.88 -17.64 10.19
C GLN A 230 9.50 -16.95 11.42
N TYR A 231 8.74 -16.83 12.50
CA TYR A 231 9.20 -16.28 13.77
C TYR A 231 10.28 -17.16 14.40
N ILE A 232 10.06 -18.48 14.50
CA ILE A 232 11.04 -19.42 15.05
C ILE A 232 12.35 -19.39 14.24
N CYS A 233 12.25 -19.48 12.91
CA CYS A 233 13.40 -19.45 12.01
C CYS A 233 14.07 -18.08 11.87
N ASN A 234 13.41 -17.01 12.35
CA ASN A 234 13.82 -15.60 12.13
C ASN A 234 14.12 -15.26 10.66
N SER A 235 13.40 -15.89 9.73
CA SER A 235 13.58 -15.66 8.30
C SER A 235 13.39 -14.17 8.00
N ASN A 236 14.39 -13.52 7.37
CA ASN A 236 14.36 -12.09 7.05
C ASN A 236 14.03 -11.18 8.26
N ASN A 237 14.56 -11.48 9.45
CA ASN A 237 14.34 -10.69 10.68
C ASN A 237 12.87 -10.57 11.11
N PHE A 238 12.05 -11.56 10.78
CA PHE A 238 10.62 -11.55 11.07
C PHE A 238 10.26 -11.38 12.55
N ARG A 239 11.13 -11.84 13.49
CA ARG A 239 10.89 -11.63 14.93
C ARG A 239 10.90 -10.15 15.29
N GLN A 240 11.95 -9.45 14.87
CA GLN A 240 12.10 -8.02 15.12
C GLN A 240 10.90 -7.25 14.53
N TYR A 241 10.55 -7.57 13.29
CA TYR A 241 9.36 -7.01 12.63
C TYR A 241 8.09 -7.18 13.48
N MET A 242 7.81 -8.40 13.96
CA MET A 242 6.62 -8.67 14.76
C MET A 242 6.62 -7.85 16.06
N HIS A 243 7.75 -7.73 16.76
CA HIS A 243 7.83 -6.97 18.00
C HIS A 243 7.62 -5.47 17.79
N GLU A 244 8.20 -4.91 16.72
CA GLU A 244 8.10 -3.48 16.45
C GLU A 244 6.71 -3.07 15.96
N GLN A 245 6.08 -3.88 15.11
CA GLN A 245 4.82 -3.52 14.46
C GLN A 245 3.59 -3.91 15.26
N PHE A 246 3.64 -5.05 15.97
CA PHE A 246 2.46 -5.55 16.70
C PHE A 246 1.99 -4.55 17.74
N LEU A 247 2.90 -3.80 18.38
CA LEU A 247 2.53 -2.90 19.46
C LEU A 247 2.16 -1.47 19.01
N LEU A 248 2.22 -1.16 17.72
CA LEU A 248 1.89 0.17 17.21
C LEU A 248 0.40 0.53 17.31
N PHE A 249 -0.49 -0.45 17.56
CA PHE A 249 -1.88 -0.13 17.90
C PHE A 249 -2.03 0.47 19.31
N VAL A 250 -0.99 0.40 20.14
CA VAL A 250 -0.95 0.98 21.49
C VAL A 250 -0.50 2.43 21.39
N LYS A 251 -1.38 3.36 21.81
CA LYS A 251 -1.20 4.82 21.63
C LYS A 251 0.15 5.35 22.14
N PRO A 252 0.64 5.01 23.36
CA PRO A 252 1.98 5.39 23.82
C PRO A 252 3.12 4.95 22.91
N ILE A 253 3.03 3.75 22.33
CA ILE A 253 4.09 3.18 21.49
C ILE A 253 4.09 3.85 20.12
N MET A 254 2.90 4.13 19.57
CA MET A 254 2.75 4.95 18.35
C MET A 254 3.38 6.34 18.54
N ILE A 255 3.09 7.03 19.65
CA ILE A 255 3.68 8.35 19.92
C ILE A 255 5.21 8.26 20.03
N LYS A 256 5.75 7.23 20.69
CA LYS A 256 7.20 7.04 20.79
C LYS A 256 7.88 6.99 19.41
N GLN A 257 7.27 6.30 18.44
CA GLN A 257 7.78 6.23 17.07
C GLN A 257 7.54 7.53 16.31
N ALA A 258 6.37 8.14 16.46
CA ALA A 258 6.03 9.42 15.84
C ALA A 258 7.00 10.55 16.27
N LYS A 259 7.41 10.56 17.54
CA LYS A 259 8.40 11.51 18.10
C LYS A 259 9.79 11.41 17.47
N MET A 260 10.13 10.30 16.81
CA MET A 260 11.39 10.18 16.07
C MET A 260 11.42 11.07 14.82
N LEU A 261 10.26 11.51 14.34
CA LEU A 261 10.12 12.39 13.17
C LEU A 261 9.61 13.79 13.56
N VAL A 262 8.68 13.85 14.51
CA VAL A 262 8.02 15.08 14.99
C VAL A 262 8.11 15.11 16.52
N PRO A 263 9.19 15.62 17.12
CA PRO A 263 9.46 15.47 18.55
C PRO A 263 8.40 16.07 19.48
N ASP A 264 7.77 17.16 19.05
CA ASP A 264 6.80 17.92 19.84
C ASP A 264 5.40 17.28 19.86
N ILE A 265 5.18 16.15 19.17
CA ILE A 265 3.86 15.50 19.13
C ILE A 265 3.54 14.77 20.44
N GLU A 266 2.42 15.13 21.05
CA GLU A 266 2.01 14.56 22.33
C GLU A 266 0.83 13.60 22.20
N LEU A 267 0.57 12.86 23.28
CA LEU A 267 -0.56 11.92 23.36
C LEU A 267 -1.91 12.61 23.10
N SER A 268 -2.07 13.86 23.49
CA SER A 268 -3.28 14.65 23.23
C SER A 268 -3.46 15.03 21.76
N ASP A 269 -2.39 15.01 20.97
CA ASP A 269 -2.42 15.46 19.58
C ASP A 269 -2.94 14.40 18.62
N ILE A 270 -3.06 13.13 19.05
CA ILE A 270 -3.48 12.04 18.16
C ILE A 270 -4.74 11.33 18.66
N GLU A 271 -5.58 10.92 17.72
CA GLU A 271 -6.75 10.09 17.95
C GLU A 271 -6.81 8.93 16.97
N LYS A 272 -7.63 7.91 17.26
CA LYS A 272 -7.77 6.75 16.37
C LYS A 272 -8.42 7.21 15.07
N SER A 273 -7.84 6.80 13.94
CA SER A 273 -8.45 7.04 12.64
C SER A 273 -9.56 6.01 12.38
N ALA A 274 -10.61 6.43 11.68
CA ALA A 274 -11.56 5.48 11.07
C ALA A 274 -10.94 4.76 9.85
N LYS A 275 -9.81 5.24 9.34
CA LYS A 275 -9.12 4.66 8.19
C LYS A 275 -8.49 3.32 8.59
N VAL A 276 -8.88 2.27 7.86
CA VAL A 276 -8.26 0.95 7.91
C VAL A 276 -7.99 0.50 6.49
N GLY A 277 -6.82 -0.06 6.24
CA GLY A 277 -6.48 -0.70 4.97
C GLY A 277 -5.98 -2.13 5.20
N ILE A 278 -6.21 -3.03 4.25
CA ILE A 278 -5.64 -4.38 4.30
C ILE A 278 -4.80 -4.58 3.04
N ARG A 279 -3.53 -4.94 3.22
CA ARG A 279 -2.61 -5.21 2.13
C ARG A 279 -2.72 -6.68 1.70
N PRO A 280 -2.84 -6.97 0.40
CA PRO A 280 -2.95 -8.33 -0.12
C PRO A 280 -1.56 -8.99 -0.25
N GLN A 281 -0.85 -9.11 0.87
CA GLN A 281 0.52 -9.62 0.87
C GLN A 281 0.53 -11.13 0.61
N LEU A 282 1.26 -11.56 -0.40
CA LEU A 282 1.43 -12.97 -0.72
C LEU A 282 2.67 -13.57 -0.06
N PHE A 283 2.51 -14.82 0.36
CA PHE A 283 3.56 -15.70 0.85
C PHE A 283 3.67 -16.91 -0.07
N ASN A 284 4.89 -17.22 -0.47
CA ASN A 284 5.20 -18.32 -1.35
C ASN A 284 5.66 -19.52 -0.52
N THR A 285 4.86 -20.58 -0.58
CA THR A 285 5.06 -21.78 0.24
C THR A 285 6.24 -22.64 -0.24
N LYS A 286 6.69 -22.51 -1.50
CA LYS A 286 7.82 -23.28 -2.03
C LYS A 286 9.15 -22.77 -1.49
N ASN A 287 9.36 -21.45 -1.49
CA ASN A 287 10.59 -20.82 -1.04
C ASN A 287 10.50 -20.26 0.40
N SER A 288 9.33 -20.38 1.03
CA SER A 288 9.06 -19.90 2.39
C SER A 288 9.35 -18.40 2.58
N SER A 289 8.97 -17.58 1.61
CA SER A 289 9.24 -16.13 1.62
C SER A 289 8.01 -15.29 1.27
N ILE A 290 8.05 -14.02 1.67
CA ILE A 290 7.04 -13.01 1.34
C ILE A 290 7.39 -12.41 -0.02
N GLU A 291 6.38 -12.31 -0.90
CA GLU A 291 6.53 -11.73 -2.22
C GLU A 291 6.73 -10.21 -2.14
N LYS A 292 7.81 -9.70 -2.73
CA LYS A 292 8.21 -8.29 -2.59
C LYS A 292 7.72 -7.39 -3.72
N ASP A 293 7.39 -7.98 -4.87
CA ASP A 293 7.02 -7.26 -6.09
C ASP A 293 5.64 -7.69 -6.60
N PHE A 294 5.11 -6.94 -7.57
CA PHE A 294 3.90 -7.32 -8.29
C PHE A 294 4.12 -8.62 -9.05
N LEU A 295 3.15 -9.52 -8.95
CA LEU A 295 3.18 -10.78 -9.68
C LEU A 295 2.14 -10.72 -10.78
N CYS A 296 2.60 -10.65 -12.03
CA CYS A 296 1.74 -10.72 -13.21
C CYS A 296 1.97 -12.04 -13.93
N VAL A 297 0.98 -12.93 -13.87
CA VAL A 297 1.04 -14.29 -14.43
C VAL A 297 -0.02 -14.44 -15.51
N THR A 298 0.41 -14.75 -16.73
CA THR A 298 -0.45 -14.93 -17.92
C THR A 298 -0.62 -16.42 -18.25
N ARG A 299 -1.83 -16.79 -18.64
CA ARG A 299 -2.26 -18.03 -19.30
C ARG A 299 -2.87 -17.66 -20.66
N GLU A 300 -3.34 -18.65 -21.41
CA GLU A 300 -3.85 -18.47 -22.77
C GLU A 300 -4.91 -17.34 -22.87
N ASN A 301 -5.98 -17.41 -22.06
CA ASN A 301 -7.07 -16.43 -22.07
C ASN A 301 -7.25 -15.70 -20.73
N SER A 302 -6.22 -15.69 -19.87
CA SER A 302 -6.30 -15.00 -18.58
C SER A 302 -4.96 -14.42 -18.12
N THR A 303 -5.01 -13.27 -17.45
CA THR A 303 -3.86 -12.62 -16.81
C THR A 303 -4.22 -12.28 -15.37
N HIS A 304 -3.39 -12.70 -14.42
CA HIS A 304 -3.64 -12.51 -13.00
C HIS A 304 -2.63 -11.54 -12.39
N ILE A 305 -3.14 -10.46 -11.82
CA ILE A 305 -2.37 -9.45 -11.11
C ILE A 305 -2.48 -9.76 -9.63
N LEU A 306 -1.39 -10.31 -9.10
CA LEU A 306 -1.26 -10.78 -7.74
C LEU A 306 -0.27 -9.90 -6.97
N ASN A 307 -0.38 -9.88 -5.65
CA ASN A 307 0.50 -9.10 -4.77
C ASN A 307 0.61 -7.61 -5.15
N ALA A 308 -0.49 -7.01 -5.64
CA ALA A 308 -0.55 -5.57 -5.95
C ALA A 308 -0.54 -4.73 -4.66
N ILE A 309 0.65 -4.57 -4.07
CA ILE A 309 0.89 -3.81 -2.83
C ILE A 309 1.41 -2.39 -3.13
N SER A 310 1.80 -1.61 -2.12
CA SER A 310 2.36 -0.27 -2.37
C SER A 310 3.64 -0.38 -3.23
N PRO A 311 3.83 0.43 -4.29
CA PRO A 311 3.08 1.62 -4.69
C PRO A 311 2.10 1.42 -5.88
N ALA A 312 1.32 0.33 -5.91
CA ALA A 312 0.45 -0.03 -7.04
C ALA A 312 -0.53 1.07 -7.48
N PHE A 313 -1.08 1.85 -6.53
CA PHE A 313 -1.95 2.97 -6.90
C PHE A 313 -1.20 4.02 -7.72
N THR A 314 -0.04 4.48 -7.27
CA THR A 314 0.78 5.45 -8.01
C THR A 314 1.23 4.92 -9.37
N ALA A 315 1.58 3.63 -9.43
CA ALA A 315 2.07 2.97 -10.63
C ALA A 315 0.96 2.46 -11.56
N SER A 316 -0.32 2.64 -11.22
CA SER A 316 -1.43 1.93 -11.86
C SER A 316 -1.51 2.11 -13.37
N SER A 317 -1.31 3.33 -13.88
CA SER A 317 -1.31 3.59 -15.33
C SER A 317 -0.18 2.85 -16.06
N SER A 318 1.03 2.85 -15.49
CA SER A 318 2.18 2.13 -16.07
C SER A 318 2.02 0.61 -15.92
N LEU A 319 1.46 0.17 -14.79
CA LEU A 319 1.16 -1.24 -14.54
C LEU A 319 0.10 -1.75 -15.53
N ALA A 320 -0.90 -0.94 -15.90
CA ALA A 320 -1.89 -1.30 -16.91
C ALA A 320 -1.23 -1.59 -18.26
N ASN A 321 -0.33 -0.73 -18.74
CA ASN A 321 0.42 -0.98 -19.97
C ASN A 321 1.23 -2.29 -19.89
N LEU A 322 1.97 -2.49 -18.80
CA LEU A 322 2.73 -3.73 -18.58
C LEU A 322 1.83 -4.98 -18.59
N VAL A 323 0.63 -4.89 -18.01
CA VAL A 323 -0.35 -5.98 -18.00
C VAL A 323 -0.86 -6.26 -19.40
N LEU A 324 -1.23 -5.24 -20.17
CA LEU A 324 -1.72 -5.39 -21.55
C LEU A 324 -0.65 -5.98 -22.48
N GLU A 325 0.61 -5.53 -22.34
CA GLU A 325 1.75 -6.11 -23.07
C GLU A 325 1.97 -7.58 -22.72
N LYS A 326 1.97 -7.91 -21.41
CA LYS A 326 2.12 -9.31 -20.94
C LYS A 326 0.95 -10.20 -21.33
N ALA A 327 -0.23 -9.61 -21.50
CA ALA A 327 -1.42 -10.29 -21.99
C ALA A 327 -1.45 -10.39 -23.53
N GLN A 328 -0.49 -9.78 -24.24
CA GLN A 328 -0.45 -9.70 -25.70
C GLN A 328 -1.72 -9.07 -26.31
N LEU A 329 -2.37 -8.17 -25.57
CA LEU A 329 -3.56 -7.45 -26.02
C LEU A 329 -3.22 -6.14 -26.75
N ILE A 330 -1.97 -5.71 -26.65
CA ILE A 330 -1.40 -4.57 -27.38
C ILE A 330 -0.01 -4.94 -27.91
N GLU A 331 0.43 -4.28 -28.98
CA GLU A 331 1.82 -4.37 -29.44
C GLU A 331 2.78 -3.71 -28.43
N LYS A 332 4.02 -4.20 -28.35
CA LYS A 332 5.06 -3.57 -27.52
C LYS A 332 5.35 -2.17 -28.07
N VAL A 333 5.14 -1.16 -27.23
CA VAL A 333 5.47 0.25 -27.54
C VAL A 333 6.98 0.46 -27.55
#